data_AF-A0AAV9JQ79-F1
#
_entry.id   AF-A0AAV9JQ79-F1
#
_cell.length_a   1.000
_cell.length_b   1.000
_cell.length_c   1.000
_cell.angle_alpha   90.00
_cell.angle_beta   90.00
_cell.angle_gamma   90.00
#
_symmetry.space_group_name_H-M   'P 1'
#
loop_
_entity.id
_entity.type
_entity.pdbx_description
1 polymer ?
#
loop_
_entity_poly.entity_id
_entity_poly.type
_entity_poly.pdbx_seq_one_letter_code
_entity_poly.pdbx_strand_id
1 'polypeptide(L)'
;MSTPAPPSQDTRTAKRANSISRMRDNAAHDLTSISAVDRSLRERNRVQDMTDAERYFADERYDECAQKCYAVVRAEVSEAIQAKCHMYLATEAVGPEEAAGRAYHAAMAMQMWRTVIERTGSSRFPIDQAKVKLAFTQTLFDKAEALVRDESEPLPLDDG
;
A
#
# COMPACT_ATOMS: atom_id res chain seq x y z
N MET A 1 52.27 -56.00 26.74
CA MET A 1 52.12 -54.58 27.10
C MET A 1 52.05 -53.80 25.80
N SER A 2 50.89 -53.22 25.46
CA SER A 2 50.73 -52.40 24.25
C SER A 2 49.91 -51.16 24.60
N THR A 3 50.54 -50.00 24.46
CA THR A 3 49.94 -48.66 24.64
C THR A 3 49.04 -48.30 23.44
N PRO A 4 47.88 -47.65 23.64
CA PRO A 4 47.07 -47.18 22.52
C PRO A 4 47.65 -45.88 21.92
N ALA A 5 47.60 -45.78 20.60
CA ALA A 5 48.06 -44.64 19.82
C ALA A 5 47.15 -43.41 19.99
N PRO A 6 47.70 -42.18 19.89
CA PRO A 6 46.91 -40.96 20.04
C PRO A 6 46.04 -40.70 18.79
N PRO A 7 44.82 -40.13 18.96
CA PRO A 7 43.95 -39.84 17.83
C PRO A 7 44.50 -38.68 16.98
N SER A 8 44.54 -38.91 15.67
CA SER A 8 45.07 -38.00 14.65
C SER A 8 44.33 -36.65 14.62
N GLN A 9 45.11 -35.55 14.69
CA GLN A 9 44.63 -34.17 14.79
C GLN A 9 43.91 -33.66 13.53
N ASP A 10 44.06 -34.34 12.39
CA ASP A 10 43.55 -33.88 11.09
C ASP A 10 42.01 -33.83 10.98
N THR A 11 41.31 -34.62 11.81
CA THR A 11 39.83 -34.68 11.76
C THR A 11 39.16 -33.49 12.45
N ARG A 12 39.84 -32.79 13.37
CA ARG A 12 39.27 -31.62 14.07
C ARG A 12 39.20 -30.40 13.17
N THR A 13 40.21 -30.19 12.33
CA THR A 13 40.30 -29.02 11.44
C THR A 13 39.27 -29.09 10.31
N ALA A 14 39.06 -30.28 9.74
CA ALA A 14 38.06 -30.52 8.69
C ALA A 14 36.61 -30.35 9.19
N LYS A 15 36.29 -30.82 10.42
CA LYS A 15 34.96 -30.60 11.02
C LYS A 15 34.69 -29.13 11.33
N ARG A 16 35.71 -28.37 11.75
CA ARG A 16 35.58 -26.94 12.07
C ARG A 16 35.34 -26.09 10.81
N ALA A 17 36.03 -26.40 9.71
CA ALA A 17 35.82 -25.73 8.42
C ALA A 17 34.40 -25.98 7.87
N ASN A 18 33.88 -27.21 7.98
CA ASN A 18 32.54 -27.56 7.51
C ASN A 18 31.43 -26.91 8.36
N SER A 19 31.67 -26.74 9.67
CA SER A 19 30.76 -26.03 10.58
C SER A 19 30.69 -24.52 10.32
N ILE A 20 31.81 -23.88 10.00
CA ILE A 20 31.86 -22.44 9.72
C ILE A 20 31.21 -22.12 8.38
N SER A 21 31.36 -23.00 7.37
CA SER A 21 30.70 -22.84 6.07
C SER A 21 29.17 -22.92 6.20
N ARG A 22 28.65 -23.94 6.90
CA ARG A 22 27.19 -24.08 7.13
C ARG A 22 26.58 -22.94 7.94
N MET A 23 27.33 -22.36 8.88
CA MET A 23 26.85 -21.20 9.64
C MET A 23 26.81 -19.92 8.79
N ARG A 24 27.77 -19.73 7.87
CA ARG A 24 27.75 -18.59 6.92
C ARG A 24 26.61 -18.68 5.92
N ASP A 25 26.31 -19.88 5.43
CA ASP A 25 25.21 -20.11 4.50
C ASP A 25 23.84 -19.94 5.18
N ASN A 26 23.71 -20.37 6.45
CA ASN A 26 22.50 -20.15 7.24
C ASN A 26 22.29 -18.68 7.64
N ALA A 27 23.36 -17.94 7.97
CA ALA A 27 23.27 -16.52 8.31
C ALA A 27 22.86 -15.64 7.11
N ALA A 28 23.23 -16.04 5.89
CA ALA A 28 22.79 -15.36 4.67
C ALA A 28 21.32 -15.65 4.33
N HIS A 29 20.81 -16.84 4.65
CA HIS A 29 19.38 -17.17 4.52
C HIS A 29 18.50 -16.51 5.59
N ASP A 30 19.02 -16.25 6.79
CA ASP A 30 18.26 -15.61 7.87
C ASP A 30 17.93 -14.13 7.59
N LEU A 31 18.86 -13.39 6.98
CA LEU A 31 18.63 -11.96 6.65
C LEU A 31 17.65 -11.77 5.48
N THR A 32 17.60 -12.72 4.55
CA THR A 32 16.61 -12.75 3.46
C THR A 32 15.24 -13.23 3.94
N SER A 33 15.20 -14.13 4.93
CA SER A 33 13.96 -14.60 5.56
C SER A 33 13.32 -13.54 6.44
N ILE A 34 14.09 -12.83 7.28
CA ILE A 34 13.58 -11.75 8.15
C ILE A 34 13.02 -10.60 7.29
N SER A 35 13.72 -10.18 6.22
CA SER A 35 13.21 -9.14 5.33
C SER A 35 11.96 -9.56 4.54
N ALA A 36 11.83 -10.84 4.18
CA ALA A 36 10.62 -11.38 3.54
C ALA A 36 9.44 -11.48 4.52
N VAL A 37 9.69 -11.88 5.77
CA VAL A 37 8.71 -11.91 6.86
C VAL A 37 8.24 -10.49 7.18
N ASP A 38 9.16 -9.54 7.34
CA ASP A 38 8.85 -8.13 7.60
C ASP A 38 8.03 -7.52 6.45
N ARG A 39 8.40 -7.81 5.20
CA ARG A 39 7.61 -7.39 4.03
C ARG A 39 6.19 -7.98 4.06
N SER A 40 6.08 -9.27 4.34
CA SER A 40 4.79 -9.97 4.41
C SER A 40 3.91 -9.48 5.55
N LEU A 41 4.49 -9.13 6.70
CA LEU A 41 3.77 -8.55 7.84
C LEU A 41 3.32 -7.13 7.54
N ARG A 42 4.18 -6.30 6.93
CA ARG A 42 3.80 -4.95 6.48
C ARG A 42 2.65 -5.01 5.50
N GLU A 43 2.70 -5.91 4.51
CA GLU A 43 1.64 -6.04 3.52
C GLU A 43 0.32 -6.52 4.15
N ARG A 44 0.36 -7.48 5.07
CA ARG A 44 -0.83 -7.90 5.83
C ARG A 44 -1.42 -6.78 6.68
N ASN A 45 -0.59 -6.03 7.39
CA ASN A 45 -1.05 -4.89 8.19
C ASN A 45 -1.71 -3.82 7.31
N ARG A 46 -1.21 -3.59 6.10
CA ARG A 46 -1.80 -2.64 5.14
C ARG A 46 -3.13 -3.11 4.57
N VAL A 47 -3.26 -4.41 4.27
CA VAL A 47 -4.56 -4.99 3.90
C VAL A 47 -5.56 -4.82 5.05
N GLN A 48 -5.12 -5.04 6.29
CA GLN A 48 -5.97 -4.81 7.47
C GLN A 48 -6.35 -3.33 7.62
N ASP A 49 -5.43 -2.40 7.44
CA ASP A 49 -5.71 -0.96 7.49
C ASP A 49 -6.73 -0.53 6.42
N MET A 50 -6.65 -1.12 5.22
CA MET A 50 -7.65 -0.91 4.17
C MET A 50 -9.01 -1.48 4.55
N THR A 51 -9.06 -2.70 5.09
CA THR A 51 -10.32 -3.31 5.57
C THR A 51 -10.94 -2.50 6.71
N ASP A 52 -10.12 -1.98 7.63
CA ASP A 52 -10.60 -1.09 8.69
C ASP A 52 -11.17 0.20 8.10
N ALA A 53 -10.51 0.81 7.10
CA ALA A 53 -11.01 2.00 6.42
C ALA A 53 -12.36 1.74 5.72
N GLU A 54 -12.51 0.60 5.04
CA GLU A 54 -13.77 0.20 4.40
C GLU A 54 -14.90 0.04 5.44
N ARG A 55 -14.59 -0.58 6.58
CA ARG A 55 -15.56 -0.72 7.68
C ARG A 55 -15.94 0.64 8.26
N TYR A 56 -14.98 1.50 8.54
CA TYR A 56 -15.27 2.84 9.07
C TYR A 56 -16.09 3.68 8.11
N PHE A 57 -15.85 3.57 6.80
CA PHE A 57 -16.69 4.19 5.79
C PHE A 57 -18.14 3.68 5.86
N ALA A 58 -18.33 2.37 5.97
CA ALA A 58 -19.66 1.75 6.06
C ALA A 58 -20.40 2.10 7.35
N ASP A 59 -19.66 2.30 8.45
CA ASP A 59 -20.17 2.71 9.75
C ASP A 59 -20.32 4.25 9.89
N GLU A 60 -20.13 5.00 8.82
CA GLU A 60 -20.18 6.49 8.79
C GLU A 60 -19.16 7.18 9.73
N ARG A 61 -18.11 6.45 10.11
CA ARG A 61 -16.98 6.92 10.93
C ARG A 61 -15.90 7.53 10.04
N TYR A 62 -16.21 8.67 9.47
CA TYR A 62 -15.41 9.24 8.37
C TYR A 62 -14.04 9.76 8.79
N ASP A 63 -13.90 10.28 10.01
CA ASP A 63 -12.60 10.73 10.54
C ASP A 63 -11.61 9.57 10.66
N GLU A 64 -12.06 8.43 11.21
CA GLU A 64 -11.24 7.24 11.32
C GLU A 64 -10.95 6.60 9.95
N CYS A 65 -11.90 6.68 9.02
CA CYS A 65 -11.67 6.29 7.62
C CYS A 65 -10.54 7.12 7.00
N ALA A 66 -10.61 8.45 7.11
CA ALA A 66 -9.61 9.36 6.57
C ALA A 66 -8.23 9.11 7.18
N GLN A 67 -8.14 8.93 8.50
CA GLN A 67 -6.88 8.62 9.18
C GLN A 67 -6.23 7.34 8.65
N LYS A 68 -7.02 6.27 8.46
CA LYS A 68 -6.51 5.01 7.88
C LYS A 68 -6.08 5.20 6.43
N CYS A 69 -6.87 5.88 5.62
CA CYS A 69 -6.51 6.16 4.23
C CYS A 69 -5.20 6.95 4.12
N TYR A 70 -5.00 7.99 4.94
CA TYR A 70 -3.74 8.75 4.96
C TYR A 70 -2.53 7.92 5.38
N ALA A 71 -2.71 6.99 6.33
CA ALA A 71 -1.65 6.06 6.72
C ALA A 71 -1.26 5.11 5.58
N VAL A 72 -2.23 4.68 4.77
CA VAL A 72 -2.01 3.75 3.65
C VAL A 72 -1.40 4.44 2.43
N VAL A 73 -1.83 5.66 2.06
CA VAL A 73 -1.31 6.35 0.86
C VAL A 73 0.13 6.83 1.01
N ARG A 74 0.62 7.06 2.23
CA ARG A 74 2.02 7.46 2.52
C ARG A 74 3.02 6.31 2.38
N ALA A 75 2.58 5.20 1.83
CA ALA A 75 3.11 3.91 2.17
C ALA A 75 3.17 3.03 0.91
N GLU A 76 4.25 2.26 0.74
CA GLU A 76 4.40 1.38 -0.43
C GLU A 76 3.40 0.20 -0.32
N VAL A 77 2.29 0.26 -1.07
CA VAL A 77 1.27 -0.79 -1.18
C VAL A 77 0.83 -0.96 -2.63
N SER A 78 0.03 -1.98 -2.92
CA SER A 78 -0.51 -2.21 -4.26
C SER A 78 -1.37 -1.04 -4.74
N GLU A 79 -1.36 -0.82 -6.05
CA GLU A 79 -2.07 0.27 -6.70
C GLU A 79 -3.57 0.21 -6.43
N ALA A 80 -4.16 -1.00 -6.33
CA ALA A 80 -5.57 -1.17 -6.01
C ALA A 80 -5.91 -0.70 -4.57
N ILE A 81 -5.03 -0.94 -3.60
CA ILE A 81 -5.23 -0.48 -2.22
C ILE A 81 -5.07 1.04 -2.14
N GLN A 82 -4.06 1.60 -2.81
CA GLN A 82 -3.88 3.06 -2.87
C GLN A 82 -5.08 3.72 -3.56
N ALA A 83 -5.56 3.15 -4.67
CA ALA A 83 -6.69 3.69 -5.42
C ALA A 83 -7.97 3.76 -4.58
N LYS A 84 -8.25 2.72 -3.78
CA LYS A 84 -9.39 2.72 -2.85
C LYS A 84 -9.27 3.80 -1.78
N CYS A 85 -8.09 3.96 -1.17
CA CYS A 85 -7.88 4.99 -0.16
C CYS A 85 -8.05 6.40 -0.73
N HIS A 86 -7.45 6.65 -1.89
CA HIS A 86 -7.64 7.91 -2.62
C HIS A 86 -9.10 8.15 -2.99
N MET A 87 -9.84 7.13 -3.39
CA MET A 87 -11.28 7.23 -3.69
C MET A 87 -12.11 7.58 -2.44
N TYR A 88 -11.80 7.00 -1.28
CA TYR A 88 -12.45 7.39 -0.02
C TYR A 88 -12.14 8.84 0.34
N LEU A 89 -10.86 9.25 0.29
CA LEU A 89 -10.45 10.64 0.52
C LEU A 89 -10.99 11.64 -0.52
N ALA A 90 -11.51 11.17 -1.66
CA ALA A 90 -12.20 12.01 -2.63
C ALA A 90 -13.69 12.19 -2.31
N THR A 91 -14.25 11.37 -1.42
CA THR A 91 -15.64 11.47 -1.00
C THR A 91 -15.83 12.66 -0.07
N GLU A 92 -16.87 13.46 -0.29
CA GLU A 92 -17.15 14.69 0.47
C GLU A 92 -17.19 14.50 1.99
N ALA A 93 -17.72 13.36 2.45
CA ALA A 93 -17.83 13.04 3.88
C ALA A 93 -16.50 12.70 4.56
N VAL A 94 -15.48 12.29 3.80
CA VAL A 94 -14.21 11.72 4.33
C VAL A 94 -13.01 12.58 3.96
N GLY A 95 -13.05 13.15 2.76
CA GLY A 95 -11.98 13.94 2.19
C GLY A 95 -11.80 15.29 2.88
N PRO A 96 -10.76 16.03 2.47
CA PRO A 96 -10.59 17.41 2.89
C PRO A 96 -11.83 18.27 2.55
N GLU A 97 -12.06 19.30 3.35
CA GLU A 97 -13.16 20.26 3.15
C GLU A 97 -13.00 21.04 1.84
N GLU A 98 -11.77 21.26 1.38
CA GLU A 98 -11.53 21.98 0.13
C GLU A 98 -11.79 21.11 -1.10
N ALA A 99 -12.51 21.67 -2.08
CA ALA A 99 -12.82 21.00 -3.35
C ALA A 99 -11.56 20.58 -4.11
N ALA A 100 -10.51 21.41 -4.09
CA ALA A 100 -9.24 21.12 -4.74
C ALA A 100 -8.54 19.87 -4.17
N GLY A 101 -8.59 19.68 -2.85
CA GLY A 101 -8.04 18.50 -2.18
C GLY A 101 -8.78 17.23 -2.59
N ARG A 102 -10.11 17.29 -2.68
CA ARG A 102 -10.93 16.16 -3.15
C ARG A 102 -10.67 15.83 -4.63
N ALA A 103 -10.56 16.85 -5.48
CA ALA A 103 -10.23 16.66 -6.90
C ALA A 103 -8.86 16.00 -7.08
N TYR A 104 -7.85 16.42 -6.29
CA TYR A 104 -6.53 15.78 -6.28
C TYR A 104 -6.62 14.28 -5.93
N HIS A 105 -7.32 13.93 -4.85
CA HIS A 105 -7.45 12.53 -4.45
C HIS A 105 -8.22 11.70 -5.48
N ALA A 106 -9.28 12.26 -6.10
CA ALA A 106 -10.01 11.59 -7.16
C ALA A 106 -9.12 11.32 -8.39
N ALA A 107 -8.32 12.30 -8.81
CA ALA A 107 -7.39 12.16 -9.92
C ALA A 107 -6.34 11.06 -9.68
N MET A 108 -5.77 11.01 -8.47
CA MET A 108 -4.82 9.95 -8.08
C MET A 108 -5.47 8.57 -8.11
N ALA A 109 -6.68 8.43 -7.56
CA ALA A 109 -7.43 7.17 -7.61
C ALA A 109 -7.71 6.73 -9.05
N MET A 110 -8.12 7.65 -9.94
CA MET A 110 -8.34 7.35 -11.35
C MET A 110 -7.08 6.86 -12.05
N GLN A 111 -5.94 7.52 -11.82
CA GLN A 111 -4.65 7.09 -12.39
C GLN A 111 -4.32 5.65 -11.97
N MET A 112 -4.44 5.34 -10.68
CA MET A 112 -4.14 4.01 -10.17
C MET A 112 -5.13 2.95 -10.68
N TRP A 113 -6.43 3.27 -10.78
CA TRP A 113 -7.40 2.35 -11.37
C TRP A 113 -7.12 2.06 -12.84
N ARG A 114 -6.69 3.05 -13.63
CA ARG A 114 -6.23 2.83 -15.00
C ARG A 114 -5.03 1.89 -15.05
N THR A 115 -4.03 2.09 -14.17
CA THR A 115 -2.89 1.17 -14.04
C THR A 115 -3.32 -0.26 -13.69
N VAL A 116 -4.30 -0.43 -12.80
CA VAL A 116 -4.86 -1.74 -12.45
C VAL A 116 -5.55 -2.40 -13.63
N ILE A 117 -6.25 -1.63 -14.48
CA ILE A 117 -6.97 -2.13 -15.67
C ILE A 117 -6.02 -2.47 -16.81
N GLU A 118 -5.01 -1.63 -17.05
CA GLU A 118 -4.07 -1.74 -18.17
C GLU A 118 -3.00 -2.81 -17.96
N ARG A 119 -2.74 -3.19 -16.70
CA ARG A 119 -1.75 -4.22 -16.38
C ARG A 119 -2.12 -5.56 -17.02
N THR A 120 -1.24 -6.05 -17.90
CA THR A 120 -1.26 -7.41 -18.43
C THR A 120 -0.56 -8.35 -17.43
N GLY A 121 -1.31 -8.94 -16.49
CA GLY A 121 -0.77 -9.89 -15.50
C GLY A 121 -1.51 -9.89 -14.16
N SER A 122 -1.02 -10.68 -13.21
CA SER A 122 -1.63 -11.13 -11.94
C SER A 122 -2.06 -10.05 -10.91
N SER A 123 -2.73 -8.98 -11.32
CA SER A 123 -3.56 -8.23 -10.38
C SER A 123 -4.65 -9.18 -9.87
N ARG A 124 -4.65 -9.46 -8.57
CA ARG A 124 -5.72 -10.22 -7.92
C ARG A 124 -7.05 -9.45 -7.90
N PHE A 125 -7.04 -8.17 -8.26
CA PHE A 125 -8.23 -7.34 -8.25
C PHE A 125 -9.05 -7.55 -9.54
N PRO A 126 -10.36 -7.89 -9.46
CA PRO A 126 -11.17 -8.12 -10.65
C PRO A 126 -11.28 -6.88 -11.54
N ILE A 127 -10.96 -7.02 -12.84
CA ILE A 127 -10.94 -5.91 -13.81
C ILE A 127 -12.30 -5.22 -13.90
N ASP A 128 -13.40 -5.97 -13.90
CA ASP A 128 -14.74 -5.37 -14.00
C ASP A 128 -15.07 -4.52 -12.77
N GLN A 129 -14.62 -4.93 -11.58
CA GLN A 129 -14.75 -4.09 -10.39
C GLN A 129 -13.87 -2.84 -10.50
N ALA A 130 -12.67 -2.94 -11.08
CA ALA A 130 -11.79 -1.79 -11.27
C ALA A 130 -12.42 -0.75 -12.21
N LYS A 131 -13.09 -1.20 -13.28
CA LYS A 131 -13.83 -0.32 -14.20
C LYS A 131 -14.98 0.40 -13.50
N VAL A 132 -15.75 -0.31 -12.67
CA VAL A 132 -16.83 0.30 -11.86
C VAL A 132 -16.26 1.35 -10.90
N LYS A 133 -15.16 1.03 -10.21
CA LYS A 133 -14.50 1.97 -9.29
C LYS A 133 -13.93 3.18 -10.03
N LEU A 134 -13.36 3.00 -11.22
CA LEU A 134 -12.88 4.10 -12.06
C LEU A 134 -14.03 5.03 -12.46
N ALA A 135 -15.16 4.48 -12.93
CA ALA A 135 -16.33 5.28 -13.30
C ALA A 135 -16.89 6.07 -12.12
N PHE A 136 -17.01 5.43 -10.95
CA PHE A 136 -17.43 6.11 -9.72
C PHE A 136 -16.46 7.24 -9.33
N THR A 137 -15.15 6.99 -9.41
CA THR A 137 -14.12 7.98 -9.08
C THR A 137 -14.15 9.17 -10.05
N GLN A 138 -14.45 8.94 -11.34
CA GLN A 138 -14.65 10.02 -12.31
C GLN A 138 -15.80 10.95 -11.89
N THR A 139 -16.92 10.42 -11.41
CA THR A 139 -18.03 11.24 -10.90
C THR A 139 -17.63 12.09 -9.70
N LEU A 140 -16.79 11.55 -8.79
CA LEU A 140 -16.24 12.33 -7.67
C LEU A 140 -15.34 13.47 -8.16
N PHE A 141 -14.48 13.18 -9.15
CA PHE A 141 -13.59 14.18 -9.75
C PHE A 141 -14.38 15.30 -10.41
N ASP A 142 -15.36 14.97 -11.26
CA ASP A 142 -16.16 15.95 -11.99
C ASP A 142 -16.94 16.86 -11.03
N LYS A 143 -17.49 16.29 -9.95
CA LYS A 143 -18.16 17.06 -8.88
C LYS A 143 -17.19 18.02 -8.20
N ALA A 144 -16.00 17.53 -7.82
CA ALA A 144 -15.01 18.35 -7.14
C ALA A 144 -14.43 19.45 -8.04
N GLU A 145 -14.15 19.16 -9.32
CA GLU A 145 -13.69 20.16 -10.28
C GLU A 145 -14.72 21.26 -10.54
N ALA A 146 -16.01 20.92 -10.62
CA ALA A 146 -17.05 21.92 -10.82
C ALA A 146 -17.05 22.95 -9.67
N LEU A 147 -16.89 22.50 -8.44
CA LEU A 147 -16.78 23.36 -7.26
C LEU A 147 -15.51 24.21 -7.28
N VAL A 148 -14.36 23.64 -7.65
CA VAL A 148 -13.11 24.41 -7.79
C VAL A 148 -13.27 25.54 -8.81
N ARG A 149 -13.97 25.29 -9.92
CA ARG A 149 -14.21 26.32 -10.95
C ARG A 149 -15.14 27.42 -10.44
N ASP A 150 -16.20 27.06 -9.73
CA ASP A 150 -17.16 28.00 -9.13
C ASP A 150 -16.48 28.90 -8.08
N GLU A 151 -15.64 28.33 -7.21
CA GLU A 151 -14.83 29.07 -6.23
C GLU A 151 -13.79 30.01 -6.88
N SER A 152 -13.44 29.78 -8.15
CA SER A 152 -12.47 30.58 -8.90
C SER A 152 -13.09 31.70 -9.73
N GLU A 153 -14.43 31.75 -9.83
CA GLU A 153 -15.12 32.76 -10.65
C GLU A 153 -15.23 34.08 -9.85
N PRO A 154 -14.64 35.19 -10.33
CA PRO A 154 -14.69 36.45 -9.60
C PRO A 154 -16.13 36.96 -9.53
N LEU A 155 -16.57 37.36 -8.33
CA LEU A 155 -17.87 38.01 -8.15
C LEU A 155 -17.98 39.22 -9.09
N PRO A 156 -19.14 39.43 -9.74
CA PRO A 156 -19.34 40.59 -10.58
C PRO A 156 -19.04 41.86 -9.77
N LEU A 157 -18.16 42.71 -10.31
CA LEU A 157 -17.91 44.02 -9.76
C LEU A 157 -19.23 44.79 -9.86
N ASP A 158 -19.78 45.14 -8.70
CA ASP A 158 -21.00 45.93 -8.59
C ASP A 158 -20.64 47.37 -9.03
N ASP A 159 -20.86 47.67 -10.31
CA ASP A 159 -20.72 49.01 -10.88
C ASP A 159 -21.92 49.86 -10.44
N GLY A 160 -21.81 50.42 -9.22
CA GLY A 160 -22.77 51.36 -8.64
C GLY A 160 -22.86 52.71 -9.35
#